data_AF-A0A2G2WW20-F1
#
_entry.id   AF-A0A2G2WW20-F1
#
_cell.length_a   1.000
_cell.length_b   1.000
_cell.length_c   1.000
_cell.angle_alpha   90.00
_cell.angle_beta   90.00
_cell.angle_gamma   90.00
#
_symmetry.space_group_name_H-M   'P 1'
#
loop_
_entity.id
_entity.type
_entity.pdbx_description
1 polymer ?
#
loop_
_entity_poly.entity_id
_entity_poly.type
_entity_poly.pdbx_seq_one_letter_code
_entity_poly.pdbx_strand_id
1 'polypeptide(L)'
;MQKVKLTEAETKTDVYSVWGLPSEEVSNRVKKLMNGLRSEFGGPQFEPHVTVVGAIKLSEEEARDKFRKGCGEVKKVYSGTVEKVDVGTFFYQCVYLLLHPTTEVVEASARCCRSFGYNSSS
;
A
#
# COMPACT_ATOMS: atom_id res chain seq x y z
N MET A 1 -38.89 -31.36 -17.87
CA MET A 1 -38.30 -30.86 -16.61
C MET A 1 -36.92 -30.27 -16.92
N GLN A 2 -36.83 -28.94 -17.01
CA GLN A 2 -35.57 -28.24 -17.23
C GLN A 2 -34.87 -28.06 -15.87
N LYS A 3 -33.65 -28.57 -15.73
CA LYS A 3 -32.78 -28.26 -14.60
C LYS A 3 -32.31 -26.82 -14.75
N VAL A 4 -32.80 -25.95 -13.87
CA VAL A 4 -32.23 -24.61 -13.68
C VAL A 4 -30.82 -24.79 -13.11
N LYS A 5 -29.81 -24.40 -13.88
CA LYS A 5 -28.43 -24.26 -13.40
C LYS A 5 -28.45 -23.11 -12.39
N LEU A 6 -28.21 -23.42 -11.13
CA LEU A 6 -27.87 -22.42 -10.12
C LEU A 6 -26.61 -21.70 -10.61
N THR A 7 -26.78 -20.42 -10.92
CA THR A 7 -25.68 -19.51 -11.26
C THR A 7 -24.77 -19.40 -10.04
N GLU A 8 -23.46 -19.62 -10.22
CA GLU A 8 -22.45 -19.26 -9.23
C GLU A 8 -22.74 -17.83 -8.77
N ALA A 9 -22.95 -17.64 -7.47
CA ALA A 9 -22.99 -16.30 -6.91
C ALA A 9 -21.65 -15.64 -7.26
N GLU A 10 -21.67 -14.56 -8.03
CA GLU A 10 -20.46 -13.79 -8.32
C GLU A 10 -19.79 -13.44 -7.00
N THR A 11 -18.63 -14.05 -6.74
CA THR A 11 -17.87 -13.78 -5.54
C THR A 11 -17.49 -12.31 -5.55
N LYS A 12 -18.03 -11.55 -4.60
CA LYS A 12 -17.76 -10.13 -4.48
C LYS A 12 -16.24 -9.91 -4.37
N THR A 13 -15.75 -8.98 -5.17
CA THR A 13 -14.35 -8.57 -5.17
C THR A 13 -14.26 -7.07 -4.94
N ASP A 14 -13.21 -6.66 -4.25
CA ASP A 14 -12.89 -5.27 -3.95
C ASP A 14 -11.44 -4.98 -4.38
N VAL A 15 -11.07 -3.70 -4.45
CA VAL A 15 -9.69 -3.27 -4.75
C VAL A 15 -8.97 -2.99 -3.44
N TYR A 16 -7.86 -3.70 -3.23
CA TYR A 16 -7.02 -3.58 -2.04
C TYR A 16 -5.66 -2.97 -2.39
N SER A 17 -4.98 -2.45 -1.39
CA SER A 17 -3.56 -2.07 -1.43
C SER A 17 -2.91 -2.46 -0.11
N VAL A 18 -1.61 -2.72 -0.12
CA VAL A 18 -0.85 -3.09 1.08
C VAL A 18 0.11 -1.97 1.44
N TRP A 19 0.08 -1.58 2.70
CA TRP A 19 0.83 -0.43 3.22
C TRP A 19 1.79 -0.85 4.33
N GLY A 20 3.04 -0.38 4.23
CA GLY A 20 3.97 -0.31 5.34
C GLY A 20 3.66 0.93 6.18
N LEU A 21 3.49 0.75 7.49
CA LEU A 21 3.18 1.83 8.41
C LEU A 21 4.47 2.30 9.12
N PRO A 22 4.72 3.61 9.20
CA PRO A 22 5.81 4.13 10.01
C PRO A 22 5.55 3.87 11.50
N SER A 23 6.60 3.95 12.33
CA SER A 23 6.44 3.93 13.78
C SER A 23 5.53 5.09 14.24
N GLU A 24 4.97 4.99 15.45
CA GLU A 24 4.07 6.03 15.97
C GLU A 24 4.73 7.42 16.02
N GLU A 25 5.99 7.48 16.47
CA GLU A 25 6.76 8.72 16.51
C GLU A 25 6.89 9.37 15.12
N VAL A 26 7.27 8.58 14.13
CA VAL A 26 7.42 9.06 12.74
C VAL A 26 6.05 9.43 12.16
N SER A 27 5.02 8.62 12.42
CA SER A 27 3.65 8.87 11.99
C SER A 27 3.15 10.22 12.49
N ASN A 28 3.35 10.53 13.77
CA ASN A 28 2.92 11.80 14.37
C ASN A 28 3.64 13.00 13.76
N ARG A 29 4.95 12.90 13.52
CA ARG A 29 5.74 13.94 12.86
C ARG A 29 5.28 14.18 11.42
N VAL A 30 5.07 13.11 10.65
CA VAL A 30 4.63 13.20 9.26
C VAL A 30 3.18 13.71 9.17
N LYS A 31 2.28 13.29 10.06
CA LYS A 31 0.92 13.85 10.15
C LYS A 31 0.91 15.37 10.37
N LYS A 32 1.78 15.88 11.25
CA LYS A 32 1.92 17.32 11.47
C LYS A 32 2.31 18.05 10.18
N LEU A 33 3.29 17.50 9.44
CA LEU A 33 3.70 18.04 8.13
C LEU A 33 2.56 18.00 7.11
N MET A 34 1.89 16.86 6.98
CA MET A 34 0.75 16.68 6.06
C MET A 34 -0.40 17.64 6.38
N ASN A 35 -0.69 17.88 7.66
CA ASN A 35 -1.73 18.82 8.08
C ASN A 35 -1.34 20.28 7.76
N GLY A 36 -0.07 20.65 7.93
CA GLY A 36 0.44 21.97 7.54
C GLY A 36 0.25 22.22 6.04
N LEU A 37 0.78 21.31 5.21
CA LEU A 37 0.64 21.40 3.75
C LEU A 37 -0.82 21.43 3.30
N ARG A 38 -1.67 20.58 3.88
CA ARG A 38 -3.12 20.56 3.61
C ARG A 38 -3.80 21.88 3.95
N SER A 39 -3.44 22.48 5.09
CA SER A 39 -4.09 23.71 5.54
C SER A 39 -3.81 24.88 4.60
N GLU A 40 -2.63 24.87 3.96
CA GLU A 40 -2.20 25.90 3.01
C GLU A 40 -2.68 25.63 1.57
N PHE A 41 -2.60 24.38 1.10
CA PHE A 41 -2.83 24.03 -0.31
C PHE A 41 -4.11 23.21 -0.56
N GLY A 42 -4.83 22.79 0.48
CA GLY A 42 -6.01 21.93 0.38
C GLY A 42 -5.69 20.43 0.20
N GLY A 43 -6.71 19.63 -0.14
CA GLY A 43 -6.60 18.19 -0.44
C GLY A 43 -7.30 17.27 0.57
N PRO A 44 -7.33 15.93 0.32
CA PRO A 44 -8.03 14.93 1.14
C PRO A 44 -7.16 14.36 2.28
N GLN A 45 -7.73 14.16 3.47
CA GLN A 45 -7.00 13.62 4.63
C GLN A 45 -6.71 12.13 4.45
N PHE A 46 -5.48 11.71 4.78
CA PHE A 46 -5.06 10.32 4.76
C PHE A 46 -3.96 10.05 5.79
N GLU A 47 -3.71 8.78 6.09
CA GLU A 47 -2.70 8.33 7.05
C GLU A 47 -1.31 8.20 6.38
N PRO A 48 -0.20 8.52 7.08
CA PRO A 48 1.14 8.33 6.52
C PRO A 48 1.43 6.85 6.29
N HIS A 49 1.83 6.50 5.07
CA HIS A 49 2.12 5.12 4.69
C HIS A 49 3.13 5.04 3.54
N VAL A 50 3.72 3.86 3.36
CA VAL A 50 4.48 3.47 2.17
C VAL A 50 3.70 2.36 1.48
N THR A 51 3.23 2.59 0.25
CA THR A 51 2.56 1.53 -0.51
C THR A 51 3.58 0.48 -0.94
N VAL A 52 3.42 -0.76 -0.48
CA VAL A 52 4.27 -1.90 -0.87
C VAL A 52 3.62 -2.78 -1.95
N VAL A 53 2.29 -2.78 -2.02
CA VAL A 53 1.52 -3.38 -3.12
C VAL A 53 0.44 -2.39 -3.51
N GLY A 54 0.39 -2.05 -4.81
CA GLY A 54 -0.61 -1.14 -5.36
C GLY A 54 -2.00 -1.76 -5.46
N ALA A 55 -2.89 -1.07 -6.18
CA ALA A 55 -4.27 -1.50 -6.37
C ALA A 55 -4.36 -2.90 -6.98
N ILE A 56 -4.95 -3.86 -6.25
CA ILE A 56 -5.15 -5.24 -6.69
C ILE A 56 -6.59 -5.69 -6.39
N LYS A 57 -7.25 -6.30 -7.37
CA LYS A 57 -8.63 -6.79 -7.24
C LYS A 57 -8.64 -8.21 -6.69
N LEU A 58 -9.29 -8.42 -5.55
CA LEU A 58 -9.35 -9.71 -4.84
C LEU A 58 -10.71 -9.89 -4.18
N SER A 59 -11.11 -11.14 -3.93
CA SER A 59 -12.13 -11.41 -2.92
C SER A 59 -11.56 -11.13 -1.52
N GLU A 60 -12.44 -10.91 -0.53
CA GLU A 60 -12.01 -10.66 0.85
C GLU A 60 -11.19 -11.84 1.42
N GLU A 61 -11.59 -13.08 1.12
CA GLU A 61 -10.90 -14.30 1.55
C GLU A 61 -9.46 -14.32 1.01
N GLU A 62 -9.30 -14.14 -0.31
CA GLU A 62 -7.98 -14.09 -0.95
C GLU A 62 -7.13 -12.94 -0.42
N ALA A 63 -7.72 -11.76 -0.19
CA ALA A 63 -7.01 -10.61 0.37
C ALA A 63 -6.45 -10.92 1.76
N ARG A 64 -7.24 -11.54 2.64
CA ARG A 64 -6.81 -11.90 4.00
C ARG A 64 -5.73 -12.99 3.99
N ASP A 65 -5.88 -14.01 3.13
CA ASP A 65 -4.89 -15.09 3.02
C ASP A 65 -3.55 -14.59 2.48
N LYS A 66 -3.59 -13.82 1.38
CA LYS A 66 -2.39 -13.22 0.79
C LYS A 66 -1.73 -12.23 1.75
N PHE A 67 -2.51 -11.45 2.51
CA PHE A 67 -1.99 -10.53 3.51
C PHE A 67 -1.28 -11.27 4.65
N ARG A 68 -1.89 -12.32 5.23
CA ARG A 68 -1.23 -13.17 6.23
C ARG A 68 0.07 -13.75 5.72
N LYS A 69 0.08 -14.27 4.49
CA LYS A 69 1.28 -14.81 3.85
C LYS A 69 2.37 -13.74 3.71
N GLY A 70 2.02 -12.56 3.20
CA GLY A 70 2.95 -11.43 3.05
C GLY A 70 3.55 -10.98 4.38
N CYS A 71 2.74 -10.84 5.43
CA CYS A 71 3.21 -10.53 6.78
C CYS A 71 4.18 -11.59 7.32
N GLY A 72 3.99 -12.87 6.99
CA GLY A 72 4.92 -13.94 7.37
C GLY A 72 6.28 -13.89 6.64
N GLU A 73 6.32 -13.28 5.44
CA GLU A 73 7.55 -13.12 4.66
C GLU A 73 8.37 -11.88 5.10
N VAL A 74 7.71 -10.83 5.60
CA VAL A 74 8.35 -9.63 6.17
C VAL A 74 8.60 -9.82 7.66
N LYS A 75 9.66 -10.58 7.97
CA LYS A 75 9.96 -11.05 9.34
C LYS A 75 10.50 -9.99 10.30
N LYS A 76 10.88 -8.81 9.82
CA LYS A 76 11.49 -7.75 10.64
C LYS A 76 10.94 -6.40 10.23
N VAL A 77 10.72 -5.54 11.23
CA VAL A 77 10.59 -4.11 11.03
C VAL A 77 11.89 -3.62 10.39
N TYR A 78 11.78 -2.82 9.35
CA TYR A 78 12.93 -2.26 8.62
C TYR A 78 12.90 -0.73 8.67
N SER A 79 14.04 -0.13 8.35
CA SER A 79 14.17 1.32 8.31
C SER A 79 14.00 1.85 6.88
N GLY A 80 13.41 3.03 6.75
CA GLY A 80 13.40 3.80 5.51
C GLY A 80 14.13 5.12 5.74
N THR A 81 14.97 5.53 4.78
CA THR A 81 15.63 6.84 4.82
C THR A 81 14.98 7.74 3.78
N VAL A 82 14.54 8.94 4.19
CA VAL A 82 14.08 9.94 3.24
C VAL A 82 15.30 10.50 2.50
N GLU A 83 15.33 10.32 1.19
CA GLU A 83 16.39 10.85 0.33
C GLU A 83 16.14 12.33 0.00
N LYS A 84 14.91 12.66 -0.37
CA LYS A 84 14.48 14.04 -0.67
C LYS A 84 12.96 14.18 -0.60
N VAL A 85 12.50 15.43 -0.59
CA VAL A 85 11.14 15.78 -0.99
C VAL A 85 11.10 15.84 -2.51
N ASP A 86 10.07 15.27 -3.13
CA ASP A 86 9.89 15.30 -4.58
C ASP A 86 8.43 15.60 -4.95
N VAL A 87 8.22 15.93 -6.22
CA VAL A 87 6.91 16.27 -6.79
C VAL A 87 6.67 15.50 -8.09
N GLY A 88 5.43 15.09 -8.30
CA GLY A 88 4.99 14.41 -9.51
C GLY A 88 3.92 15.21 -10.25
N THR A 89 3.39 14.61 -11.31
CA THR A 89 2.49 15.28 -12.25
C THR A 89 1.03 14.82 -12.16
N PHE A 90 0.69 13.99 -11.17
CA PHE A 90 -0.69 13.52 -10.95
C PHE A 90 -1.08 13.53 -9.47
N PHE A 91 -2.39 13.45 -9.23
CA PHE A 91 -3.01 13.70 -7.93
C PHE A 91 -2.38 12.93 -6.74
N TYR A 92 -2.11 11.63 -6.90
CA TYR A 92 -1.56 10.81 -5.81
C TYR A 92 -0.03 10.93 -5.67
N GLN A 93 0.64 11.64 -6.57
CA GLN A 93 2.07 11.99 -6.49
C GLN A 93 2.23 13.52 -6.54
N CYS A 94 1.47 14.26 -5.74
CA CYS A 94 1.57 15.73 -5.69
C CYS A 94 2.87 16.19 -5.03
N VAL A 95 3.04 15.88 -3.74
CA VAL A 95 4.27 16.08 -2.96
C VAL A 95 4.48 14.81 -2.14
N TYR A 96 5.66 14.23 -2.19
CA TYR A 96 5.96 13.00 -1.46
C TYR A 96 7.41 12.97 -0.95
N LEU A 97 7.63 12.15 0.08
CA LEU A 97 8.97 11.84 0.58
C LEU A 97 9.52 10.68 -0.25
N LEU A 98 10.52 10.94 -1.08
CA LEU A 98 11.21 9.88 -1.82
C LEU A 98 12.10 9.13 -0.84
N LEU A 99 11.89 7.81 -0.72
CA LEU A 99 12.73 6.96 0.13
C LEU A 99 13.94 6.44 -0.66
N HIS A 100 15.08 6.41 0.01
CA HIS A 100 16.27 5.74 -0.49
C HIS A 100 15.99 4.24 -0.66
N PRO A 101 16.28 3.63 -1.83
CA PRO A 101 15.94 2.25 -2.12
C PRO A 101 16.94 1.27 -1.48
N THR A 102 16.97 1.23 -0.15
CA THR A 102 17.75 0.22 0.57
C THR A 102 17.24 -1.18 0.23
N THR A 103 18.12 -2.19 0.35
CA THR A 103 17.77 -3.60 0.14
C THR A 103 16.52 -4.00 0.92
N GLU A 104 16.39 -3.55 2.17
CA GLU A 104 15.25 -3.87 3.03
C GLU A 104 13.92 -3.33 2.49
N VAL A 105 13.90 -2.06 2.02
CA VAL A 105 12.72 -1.42 1.44
C VAL A 105 12.29 -2.13 0.16
N VAL A 106 13.24 -2.41 -0.72
CA VAL A 106 12.98 -3.07 -2.01
C VAL A 106 12.53 -4.51 -1.80
N GLU A 107 13.18 -5.26 -0.90
CA GLU A 107 12.82 -6.64 -0.60
C GLU A 107 11.46 -6.77 0.07
N ALA A 108 11.07 -5.83 0.94
CA ALA A 108 9.75 -5.82 1.55
C ALA A 108 8.65 -5.71 0.49
N SER A 109 8.81 -4.79 -0.47
CA SER A 109 7.91 -4.67 -1.62
C SER A 109 7.90 -5.95 -2.46
N ALA A 110 9.07 -6.48 -2.83
CA ALA A 110 9.18 -7.67 -3.67
C ALA A 110 8.54 -8.92 -3.04
N ARG A 111 8.72 -9.11 -1.72
CA ARG A 111 8.08 -10.21 -0.96
C ARG A 111 6.57 -10.09 -0.99
N CYS A 112 6.03 -8.92 -0.62
CA CYS A 112 4.59 -8.68 -0.67
C CYS A 112 4.03 -8.84 -2.09
N CYS A 113 4.71 -8.30 -3.11
CA CYS A 113 4.28 -8.47 -4.50
C CYS A 113 4.18 -9.93 -4.91
N ARG A 114 5.16 -10.78 -4.55
CA ARG A 114 5.10 -12.22 -4.78
C ARG A 114 3.95 -12.90 -4.04
N SER A 115 3.73 -12.57 -2.76
CA SER A 115 2.62 -13.17 -2.00
C SER A 115 1.25 -12.79 -2.59
N PHE A 116 1.13 -11.59 -3.16
CA PHE A 116 -0.11 -11.09 -3.75
C PHE A 116 -0.29 -11.48 -5.23
N GLY A 117 0.77 -11.90 -5.91
CA GLY A 117 0.79 -12.08 -7.37
C GLY A 117 0.73 -10.75 -8.12
N TYR A 118 1.26 -9.69 -7.51
CA TYR A 118 1.23 -8.33 -8.03
C TYR A 118 2.46 -8.07 -8.91
N ASN A 119 2.23 -7.62 -10.15
CA ASN A 119 3.29 -7.17 -11.04
C ASN A 119 3.50 -5.68 -10.82
N SER A 120 4.55 -5.30 -10.08
CA SER A 120 4.96 -3.91 -9.99
C SER A 120 5.55 -3.48 -11.35
N SER A 121 4.84 -2.62 -12.07
CA SER A 121 5.45 -1.87 -13.17
C SER A 121 6.44 -0.88 -12.54
N SER A 122 7.71 -0.96 -12.94
CA SER A 122 8.69 0.09 -12.65
C SER A 122 8.48 1.26 -13.62
#